data_AF-A0A1V9ZCS5-F1
#
_entry.id   AF-A0A1V9ZCS5-F1
#
_cell.length_a   1.000
_cell.length_b   1.000
_cell.length_c   1.000
_cell.angle_alpha   90.00
_cell.angle_beta   90.00
_cell.angle_gamma   90.00
#
_symmetry.space_group_name_H-M   'P 1'
#
loop_
_entity.id
_entity.type
_entity.pdbx_description
1 polymer ?
#
loop_
_entity_poly.entity_id
_entity_poly.type
_entity_poly.pdbx_seq_one_letter_code
_entity_poly.pdbx_strand_id
1 'polypeptide(L)'
;MHARRLYIGGWDVETKEDVSSFINTTICTALGKDDGSCFVVSVYIVHERRFAYVELSSMELATACLALDGMIYRGLPLKVRRPNDYNPSAVNDMLSYSKPSFTKLAAAAEASGPIRHLPSRILVLLNVATSDALLDDAEYAAICDEVSTECAKSGPVLSVVVPRPGEARYPPTSVGKVFVEFKLVNHAEHAAKALHGRGFDDRIVAVEFMSPAIFAIPAFW
;
A
#
# COMPACT_ATOMS: atom_id res chain seq x y z
N MET A 1 14.65 -27.06 -11.65
CA MET A 1 14.85 -25.61 -11.78
C MET A 1 13.67 -24.89 -11.14
N HIS A 2 13.85 -24.22 -10.01
CA HIS A 2 12.77 -23.49 -9.31
C HIS A 2 12.86 -21.96 -9.52
N ALA A 3 13.36 -21.53 -10.68
CA ALA A 3 13.61 -20.12 -11.00
C ALA A 3 12.34 -19.24 -11.00
N ARG A 4 11.15 -19.85 -11.07
CA ARG A 4 9.84 -19.17 -11.03
C ARG A 4 9.16 -19.18 -9.65
N ARG A 5 9.78 -19.81 -8.66
CA ARG A 5 9.19 -19.98 -7.32
C ARG A 5 9.76 -18.95 -6.34
N LEU A 6 8.90 -18.48 -5.45
CA LEU A 6 9.22 -17.58 -4.34
C LEU A 6 8.78 -18.18 -3.01
N TYR A 7 9.60 -17.94 -1.99
CA TYR A 7 9.24 -18.13 -0.59
C TYR A 7 8.61 -16.84 -0.07
N ILE A 8 7.48 -16.93 0.61
CA ILE A 8 6.82 -15.80 1.26
C ILE A 8 6.45 -16.18 2.69
N GLY A 9 6.98 -15.46 3.66
CA GLY A 9 6.67 -15.61 5.08
C GLY A 9 6.17 -14.31 5.71
N GLY A 10 5.86 -14.36 7.00
CA GLY A 10 5.32 -13.19 7.72
C GLY A 10 3.82 -13.01 7.53
N TRP A 11 3.11 -14.06 7.11
CA TRP A 11 1.66 -14.08 6.98
C TRP A 11 1.04 -14.81 8.16
N ASP A 12 -0.08 -14.28 8.66
CA ASP A 12 -0.95 -15.07 9.53
C ASP A 12 -1.81 -16.01 8.67
N VAL A 13 -2.51 -16.96 9.29
CA VAL A 13 -3.16 -18.08 8.59
C VAL A 13 -4.12 -17.62 7.46
N GLU A 14 -3.73 -17.83 6.19
CA GLU A 14 -4.54 -17.50 5.00
C GLU A 14 -4.87 -18.73 4.14
N THR A 15 -5.84 -18.57 3.23
CA THR A 15 -6.16 -19.55 2.17
C THR A 15 -5.27 -19.38 0.95
N LYS A 16 -5.22 -20.38 0.06
CA LYS A 16 -4.40 -20.31 -1.18
C LYS A 16 -4.91 -19.24 -2.12
N GLU A 17 -6.22 -19.03 -2.11
CA GLU A 17 -6.94 -18.09 -2.94
C GLU A 17 -6.59 -16.65 -2.56
N ASP A 18 -6.52 -16.35 -1.25
CA ASP A 18 -6.16 -15.02 -0.73
C ASP A 18 -4.73 -14.63 -1.12
N VAL A 19 -3.79 -15.57 -0.96
CA VAL A 19 -2.39 -15.41 -1.36
C VAL A 19 -2.26 -15.13 -2.85
N SER A 20 -2.98 -15.91 -3.67
CA SER A 20 -2.96 -15.77 -5.13
C SER A 20 -3.53 -14.43 -5.55
N SER A 21 -4.68 -14.05 -4.98
CA SER A 21 -5.34 -12.77 -5.26
C SER A 21 -4.43 -11.60 -4.91
N PHE A 22 -3.85 -11.60 -3.71
CA PHE A 22 -2.95 -10.52 -3.27
C PHE A 22 -1.77 -10.31 -4.21
N ILE A 23 -1.08 -11.38 -4.61
CA ILE A 23 0.09 -11.29 -5.50
C ILE A 23 -0.32 -10.85 -6.90
N ASN A 24 -1.40 -11.42 -7.44
CA ASN A 24 -1.91 -11.01 -8.75
C ASN A 24 -2.30 -9.53 -8.75
N THR A 25 -3.06 -9.07 -7.76
CA THR A 25 -3.43 -7.66 -7.61
C THR A 25 -2.21 -6.76 -7.49
N THR A 26 -1.21 -7.17 -6.71
CA THR A 26 0.03 -6.40 -6.53
C THR A 26 0.80 -6.28 -7.84
N ILE A 27 0.92 -7.37 -8.60
CA ILE A 27 1.58 -7.39 -9.92
C ILE A 27 0.79 -6.54 -10.93
N CYS A 28 -0.54 -6.70 -11.02
CA CYS A 28 -1.41 -5.89 -11.88
C CYS A 28 -1.23 -4.39 -11.60
N THR A 29 -1.27 -4.03 -10.31
CA THR A 29 -1.12 -2.65 -9.85
C THR A 29 0.25 -2.09 -10.25
N ALA A 30 1.32 -2.85 -10.01
CA ALA A 30 2.68 -2.41 -10.32
C ALA A 30 2.95 -2.34 -11.84
N LEU A 31 2.25 -3.16 -12.63
CA LEU A 31 2.34 -3.16 -14.10
C LEU A 31 1.39 -2.16 -14.78
N GLY A 32 0.40 -1.63 -14.08
CA GLY A 32 -0.63 -0.77 -14.65
C GLY A 32 -1.48 -1.46 -15.73
N LYS A 33 -1.60 -2.78 -15.66
CA LYS A 33 -2.40 -3.60 -16.57
C LYS A 33 -3.48 -4.30 -15.76
N ASP A 34 -4.73 -3.91 -15.98
CA ASP A 34 -5.91 -4.51 -15.33
C ASP A 34 -6.55 -5.56 -16.26
N ASP A 35 -5.74 -6.51 -16.72
CA ASP A 35 -6.14 -7.44 -17.80
C ASP A 35 -6.62 -8.79 -17.27
N GLY A 36 -7.10 -8.86 -16.01
CA GLY A 36 -7.58 -10.11 -15.40
C GLY A 36 -6.55 -11.26 -15.42
N SER A 37 -5.26 -10.92 -15.54
CA SER A 37 -4.19 -11.87 -15.83
C SER A 37 -3.83 -12.70 -14.59
N CYS A 38 -3.86 -14.02 -14.72
CA CYS A 38 -3.39 -14.94 -13.69
C CYS A 38 -1.86 -15.09 -13.78
N PHE A 39 -1.13 -14.32 -12.98
CA PHE A 39 0.34 -14.38 -12.89
C PHE A 39 0.81 -15.48 -11.94
N VAL A 40 -0.01 -15.82 -10.95
CA VAL A 40 0.23 -16.92 -10.01
C VAL A 40 -0.27 -18.24 -10.61
N VAL A 41 0.64 -19.20 -10.76
CA VAL A 41 0.37 -20.54 -11.32
C VAL A 41 0.00 -21.54 -10.22
N SER A 42 0.69 -21.50 -9.08
CA SER A 42 0.36 -22.36 -7.95
C SER A 42 0.83 -21.76 -6.62
N VAL A 43 0.11 -22.11 -5.55
CA VAL A 43 0.41 -21.71 -4.17
C VAL A 43 0.44 -22.96 -3.28
N TYR A 44 1.51 -23.09 -2.51
CA TYR A 44 1.69 -24.16 -1.53
C TYR A 44 1.94 -23.55 -0.16
N ILE A 45 1.00 -23.70 0.75
CA ILE A 45 1.07 -23.13 2.10
C ILE A 45 1.58 -24.19 3.08
N VAL A 46 2.56 -23.81 3.90
CA VAL A 46 3.07 -24.60 5.02
C VAL A 46 2.57 -23.98 6.31
N HIS A 47 1.48 -24.53 6.84
CA HIS A 47 0.82 -24.01 8.03
C HIS A 47 1.71 -24.11 9.29
N GLU A 48 2.53 -25.15 9.41
CA GLU A 48 3.40 -25.40 10.57
C GLU A 48 4.44 -24.29 10.80
N ARG A 49 4.90 -23.67 9.72
CA ARG A 49 5.99 -22.68 9.74
C ARG A 49 5.56 -21.31 9.21
N ARG A 50 4.24 -21.14 8.97
CA ARG A 50 3.58 -19.90 8.54
C ARG A 50 4.26 -19.23 7.34
N PHE A 51 4.47 -20.01 6.29
CA PHE A 51 4.98 -19.50 5.02
C PHE A 51 4.31 -20.18 3.83
N ALA A 52 4.39 -19.55 2.67
CA ALA A 52 3.91 -20.06 1.40
C ALA A 52 5.02 -20.09 0.35
N TYR A 53 4.97 -21.09 -0.51
CA TYR A 53 5.68 -21.09 -1.78
C TYR A 53 4.72 -20.70 -2.89
N VAL A 54 5.10 -19.72 -3.69
CA VAL A 54 4.31 -19.23 -4.82
C VAL A 54 5.09 -19.43 -6.10
N GLU A 55 4.47 -20.08 -7.08
CA GLU A 55 5.03 -20.24 -8.42
C GLU A 55 4.36 -19.26 -9.38
N LEU A 56 5.17 -18.46 -10.06
CA LEU A 56 4.73 -17.44 -11.01
C LEU A 56 4.83 -17.96 -12.45
N SER A 57 4.08 -17.33 -13.35
CA SER A 57 4.04 -17.68 -14.77
C SER A 57 5.37 -17.44 -15.49
N SER A 58 6.20 -16.52 -14.98
CA SER A 58 7.52 -16.20 -15.52
C SER A 58 8.57 -16.05 -14.41
N MET A 59 9.82 -16.38 -14.74
CA MET A 59 10.96 -16.16 -13.84
C MET A 59 11.28 -14.66 -13.66
N GLU A 60 10.94 -13.83 -14.65
CA GLU A 60 11.12 -12.39 -14.60
C GLU A 60 10.20 -11.77 -13.55
N LEU A 61 8.95 -12.21 -13.51
CA LEU A 61 7.98 -11.83 -12.46
C LEU A 61 8.49 -12.27 -11.10
N ALA A 62 9.07 -13.47 -10.99
CA ALA A 62 9.66 -13.93 -9.74
C ALA A 62 10.85 -13.07 -9.29
N THR A 63 11.67 -12.58 -10.22
CA THR A 63 12.75 -11.63 -9.89
C THR A 63 12.17 -10.29 -9.44
N ALA A 64 11.17 -9.78 -10.15
CA ALA A 64 10.56 -8.50 -9.83
C ALA A 64 9.79 -8.54 -8.49
N CYS A 65 9.14 -9.65 -8.17
CA CYS A 65 8.39 -9.83 -6.93
C CYS A 65 9.27 -9.98 -5.68
N LEU A 66 10.60 -10.14 -5.82
CA LEU A 66 11.52 -10.02 -4.68
C LEU A 66 11.48 -8.61 -4.06
N ALA A 67 11.10 -7.61 -4.86
CA ALA A 67 10.90 -6.23 -4.43
C ALA A 67 9.74 -6.09 -3.41
N LEU A 68 8.87 -7.10 -3.29
CA LEU A 68 7.77 -7.10 -2.32
C LEU A 68 8.23 -7.49 -0.89
N ASP A 69 9.51 -7.82 -0.70
CA ASP A 69 10.07 -8.07 0.63
C ASP A 69 9.96 -6.82 1.52
N GLY A 70 9.45 -7.00 2.73
CA GLY A 70 9.20 -5.91 3.68
C GLY A 70 7.89 -5.16 3.46
N MET A 71 7.11 -5.49 2.41
CA MET A 71 5.76 -4.92 2.26
C MET A 71 4.91 -5.25 3.49
N ILE A 72 4.08 -4.30 3.93
CA ILE A 72 3.17 -4.54 5.04
C ILE A 72 1.89 -5.19 4.51
N TYR A 73 1.54 -6.32 5.09
CA TYR A 73 0.28 -7.01 4.86
C TYR A 73 -0.38 -7.29 6.22
N ARG A 74 -1.59 -6.78 6.42
CA ARG A 74 -2.33 -6.90 7.70
C ARG A 74 -1.49 -6.49 8.93
N GLY A 75 -0.67 -5.45 8.78
CA GLY A 75 0.19 -4.93 9.84
C GLY A 75 1.49 -5.69 10.07
N LEU A 76 1.77 -6.76 9.30
CA LEU A 76 3.01 -7.54 9.39
C LEU A 76 3.87 -7.38 8.12
N PRO A 77 5.19 -7.22 8.26
CA PRO A 77 6.09 -7.16 7.11
C PRO A 77 6.27 -8.54 6.47
N LEU A 78 6.14 -8.59 5.16
CA LEU A 78 6.34 -9.81 4.38
C LEU A 78 7.82 -10.14 4.28
N LYS A 79 8.12 -11.45 4.26
CA LYS A 79 9.45 -11.96 3.99
C LYS A 79 9.47 -12.70 2.66
N VAL A 80 9.90 -12.03 1.60
CA VAL A 80 9.95 -12.59 0.24
C VAL A 80 11.38 -12.95 -0.12
N ARG A 81 11.64 -14.22 -0.45
CA ARG A 81 12.98 -14.73 -0.74
C ARG A 81 12.96 -15.73 -1.88
N ARG A 82 14.13 -15.94 -2.49
CA ARG A 82 14.35 -17.11 -3.35
C ARG A 82 14.37 -18.39 -2.50
N PRO A 83 13.77 -19.50 -2.98
CA PRO A 83 13.92 -20.81 -2.35
C PRO A 83 15.40 -21.22 -2.27
N ASN A 84 15.76 -22.02 -1.26
CA ASN A 84 17.14 -22.38 -0.94
C ASN A 84 17.80 -23.27 -2.03
N ASP A 85 17.00 -23.80 -2.92
CA ASP A 85 17.29 -24.63 -4.09
C ASP A 85 17.42 -23.82 -5.41
N TYR A 86 17.50 -22.48 -5.32
CA TYR A 86 17.75 -21.60 -6.45
C TYR A 86 19.22 -21.65 -6.91
N ASN A 87 19.46 -22.10 -8.14
CA ASN A 87 20.77 -22.06 -8.77
C ASN A 87 20.85 -20.92 -9.81
N PRO A 88 21.60 -19.83 -9.55
CA PRO A 88 21.74 -18.70 -10.48
C PRO A 88 22.52 -19.07 -11.75
N SER A 89 23.28 -20.17 -11.78
CA SER A 89 24.04 -20.57 -12.97
C SER A 89 23.16 -21.05 -14.14
N ALA A 90 21.88 -21.34 -13.89
CA ALA A 90 20.91 -21.72 -14.92
C ALA A 90 20.36 -20.55 -15.75
N VAL A 91 20.71 -19.29 -15.42
CA VAL A 91 20.18 -18.08 -16.10
C VAL A 91 21.12 -17.49 -17.16
N ASN A 92 22.28 -18.12 -17.43
CA ASN A 92 23.32 -17.52 -18.27
C ASN A 92 23.12 -17.68 -19.80
N ASP A 93 22.23 -18.55 -20.28
CA ASP A 93 22.09 -18.83 -21.72
C ASP A 93 21.01 -18.01 -22.45
N MET A 94 20.35 -17.05 -21.78
CA MET A 94 19.21 -16.32 -22.37
C MET A 94 19.19 -14.83 -22.02
N LEU A 95 20.34 -14.15 -22.04
CA LEU A 95 20.44 -12.70 -21.84
C LEU A 95 20.80 -11.95 -23.13
N SER A 96 20.11 -12.26 -24.22
CA SER A 96 20.11 -11.46 -25.44
C SER A 96 18.69 -11.18 -25.95
N TYR A 97 17.81 -10.55 -25.16
CA TYR A 97 16.85 -9.56 -25.70
C TYR A 97 16.04 -8.83 -24.62
N SER A 98 15.88 -7.53 -24.86
CA SER A 98 15.08 -6.50 -24.18
C SER A 98 14.54 -6.79 -22.77
N LYS A 99 15.19 -6.19 -21.76
CA LYS A 99 14.57 -5.88 -20.46
C LYS A 99 13.23 -5.16 -20.72
N PRO A 100 12.06 -5.72 -20.37
CA PRO A 100 10.90 -4.88 -20.14
C PRO A 100 11.29 -3.97 -18.96
N SER A 101 11.04 -2.67 -19.06
CA SER A 101 11.44 -1.72 -18.02
C SER A 101 10.57 -1.93 -16.76
N PHE A 102 10.95 -2.92 -15.96
CA PHE A 102 10.40 -3.24 -14.64
C PHE A 102 10.98 -2.35 -13.53
N THR A 103 11.62 -1.24 -13.90
CA THR A 103 12.11 -0.19 -12.99
C THR A 103 11.02 0.32 -12.04
N LYS A 104 9.74 0.16 -12.38
CA LYS A 104 8.61 0.50 -11.50
C LYS A 104 8.42 -0.44 -10.30
N LEU A 105 8.75 -1.74 -10.39
CA LEU A 105 8.66 -2.65 -9.24
C LEU A 105 9.82 -2.43 -8.25
N ALA A 106 11.04 -2.21 -8.76
CA ALA A 106 12.18 -1.86 -7.93
C ALA A 106 12.01 -0.47 -7.29
N ALA A 107 11.45 0.51 -8.02
CA ALA A 107 11.11 1.82 -7.47
C ALA A 107 9.99 1.77 -6.41
N ALA A 108 9.07 0.80 -6.49
CA ALA A 108 8.06 0.56 -5.46
C ALA A 108 8.66 -0.04 -4.17
N ALA A 109 9.83 -0.68 -4.26
CA ALA A 109 10.52 -1.32 -3.13
C ALA A 109 11.62 -0.46 -2.50
N GLU A 110 12.35 0.34 -3.29
CA GLU A 110 13.34 1.29 -2.77
C GLU A 110 12.72 2.56 -2.17
N ALA A 111 11.40 2.75 -2.30
CA ALA A 111 10.63 3.75 -1.58
C ALA A 111 10.30 3.34 -0.13
N SER A 112 10.97 2.31 0.40
CA SER A 112 10.82 1.81 1.78
C SER A 112 11.54 2.70 2.80
N GLY A 113 11.09 3.95 2.89
CA GLY A 113 10.87 4.59 4.17
C GLY A 113 9.48 4.20 4.71
N PRO A 114 9.05 4.67 5.89
CA PRO A 114 7.76 4.31 6.44
C PRO A 114 6.65 4.62 5.42
N ILE A 115 6.00 3.55 4.99
CA ILE A 115 4.77 3.44 4.17
C ILE A 115 4.38 4.73 3.44
N ARG A 116 4.80 4.88 2.17
CA ARG A 116 4.05 5.71 1.20
C ARG A 116 3.48 4.79 0.14
N HIS A 117 2.18 4.58 0.21
CA HIS A 117 1.44 4.02 -0.91
C HIS A 117 1.73 4.84 -2.18
N LEU A 118 1.72 4.19 -3.36
CA LEU A 118 1.80 4.91 -4.64
C LEU A 118 0.75 6.04 -4.67
N PRO A 119 1.03 7.16 -5.37
CA PRO A 119 0.07 8.23 -5.50
C PRO A 119 -1.31 7.73 -5.89
N SER A 120 -2.30 8.10 -5.10
CA SER A 120 -3.70 7.77 -5.30
C SER A 120 -4.55 9.02 -5.09
N ARG A 121 -5.86 8.90 -5.28
CA ARG A 121 -6.80 9.98 -4.99
C ARG A 121 -7.13 10.12 -3.49
N ILE A 122 -6.62 9.24 -2.63
CA ILE A 122 -6.89 9.25 -1.18
C ILE A 122 -5.62 9.70 -0.44
N LEU A 123 -5.75 10.73 0.37
CA LEU A 123 -4.71 11.17 1.31
C LEU A 123 -5.08 10.79 2.75
N VAL A 124 -4.06 10.48 3.53
CA VAL A 124 -4.09 10.39 4.98
C VAL A 124 -3.23 11.53 5.52
N LEU A 125 -3.85 12.49 6.18
CA LEU A 125 -3.16 13.55 6.89
C LEU A 125 -2.96 13.11 8.33
N LEU A 126 -1.71 13.11 8.76
CA LEU A 126 -1.27 12.72 10.09
C LEU A 126 -0.86 13.96 10.87
N ASN A 127 -0.99 13.88 12.18
CA ASN A 127 -0.67 14.97 13.12
C ASN A 127 -1.52 16.23 12.95
N VAL A 128 -2.66 16.16 12.26
CA VAL A 128 -3.60 17.28 12.11
C VAL A 128 -4.52 17.39 13.33
N ALA A 129 -4.97 16.27 13.88
CA ALA A 129 -5.90 16.25 15.01
C ALA A 129 -5.32 15.49 16.21
N THR A 130 -5.63 15.96 17.42
CA THR A 130 -5.38 15.21 18.66
C THR A 130 -6.67 14.55 19.11
N SER A 131 -6.58 13.45 19.86
CA SER A 131 -7.77 12.77 20.37
C SER A 131 -8.64 13.68 21.25
N ASP A 132 -8.03 14.65 21.95
CA ASP A 132 -8.73 15.58 22.85
C ASP A 132 -9.54 16.62 22.05
N ALA A 133 -8.91 17.24 21.03
CA ALA A 133 -9.57 18.18 20.12
C ALA A 133 -10.75 17.55 19.36
N LEU A 134 -10.70 16.23 19.11
CA LEU A 134 -11.77 15.50 18.43
C LEU A 134 -12.97 15.19 19.33
N LEU A 135 -12.83 15.30 20.66
CA LEU A 135 -13.94 15.15 21.60
C LEU A 135 -14.74 16.44 21.73
N ASP A 136 -14.12 17.60 21.49
CA ASP A 136 -14.81 18.89 21.47
C ASP A 136 -15.47 19.15 20.10
N ASP A 137 -16.75 19.55 20.13
CA ASP A 137 -17.53 19.73 18.92
C ASP A 137 -17.12 20.95 18.09
N ALA A 138 -16.68 22.02 18.75
CA ALA A 138 -16.26 23.24 18.08
C ALA A 138 -14.88 23.07 17.43
N GLU A 139 -13.93 22.44 18.13
CA GLU A 139 -12.61 22.13 17.58
C GLU A 139 -12.69 21.13 16.44
N TYR A 140 -13.49 20.06 16.57
CA TYR A 140 -13.74 19.12 15.48
C TYR A 140 -14.27 19.82 14.23
N ALA A 141 -15.25 20.72 14.38
CA ALA A 141 -15.82 21.46 13.25
C ALA A 141 -14.76 22.35 12.60
N ALA A 142 -13.95 23.06 13.39
CA ALA A 142 -12.86 23.89 12.89
C ALA A 142 -11.80 23.07 12.11
N ILE A 143 -11.41 21.90 12.62
CA ILE A 143 -10.48 20.99 11.95
C ILE A 143 -11.06 20.52 10.60
N CYS A 144 -12.33 20.10 10.58
CA CYS A 144 -12.99 19.67 9.35
C CYS A 144 -13.02 20.79 8.30
N ASP A 145 -13.39 22.01 8.71
CA ASP A 145 -13.50 23.16 7.82
C ASP A 145 -12.13 23.60 7.28
N GLU A 146 -11.09 23.63 8.13
CA GLU A 146 -9.75 24.00 7.71
C GLU A 146 -9.17 22.98 6.73
N VAL A 147 -9.25 21.68 7.05
CA VAL A 147 -8.76 20.63 6.15
C VAL A 147 -9.50 20.65 4.82
N SER A 148 -10.83 20.77 4.85
CA SER A 148 -11.65 20.84 3.64
C SER A 148 -11.26 22.04 2.77
N THR A 149 -11.14 23.21 3.38
CA THR A 149 -10.76 24.46 2.69
C THR A 149 -9.36 24.38 2.09
N GLU A 150 -8.39 23.88 2.84
CA GLU A 150 -7.01 23.75 2.38
C GLU A 150 -6.88 22.72 1.25
N CYS A 151 -7.54 21.57 1.36
CA CYS A 151 -7.55 20.55 0.32
C CYS A 151 -8.24 21.04 -0.96
N ALA A 152 -9.33 21.80 -0.85
CA ALA A 152 -10.09 22.33 -1.99
C ALA A 152 -9.24 23.24 -2.91
N LYS A 153 -8.17 23.87 -2.40
CA LYS A 153 -7.22 24.67 -3.21
C LYS A 153 -6.49 23.84 -4.27
N SER A 154 -6.34 22.54 -4.04
CA SER A 154 -5.65 21.65 -4.97
C SER A 154 -6.59 21.00 -5.99
N GLY A 155 -7.90 21.09 -5.78
CA GLY A 155 -8.91 20.57 -6.68
C GLY A 155 -10.16 20.05 -5.96
N PRO A 156 -11.15 19.56 -6.71
CA PRO A 156 -12.41 19.06 -6.16
C PRO A 156 -12.20 17.86 -5.22
N VAL A 157 -12.63 18.05 -3.96
CA VAL A 157 -12.69 17.03 -2.91
C VAL A 157 -14.06 16.36 -2.93
N LEU A 158 -14.08 15.03 -2.89
CA LEU A 158 -15.30 14.22 -2.86
C LEU A 158 -15.71 13.84 -1.44
N SER A 159 -14.74 13.59 -0.56
CA SER A 159 -14.99 13.18 0.82
C SER A 159 -13.87 13.64 1.74
N VAL A 160 -14.24 14.08 2.94
CA VAL A 160 -13.33 14.30 4.08
C VAL A 160 -13.90 13.51 5.24
N VAL A 161 -13.07 12.66 5.87
CA VAL A 161 -13.46 11.83 7.01
C VAL A 161 -12.48 12.06 8.16
N VAL A 162 -13.02 12.40 9.32
CA VAL A 162 -12.26 12.61 10.56
C VAL A 162 -12.88 11.72 11.64
N PRO A 163 -12.33 10.52 11.90
CA PRO A 163 -12.88 9.61 12.91
C PRO A 163 -12.78 10.18 14.31
N ARG A 164 -13.89 10.14 15.05
CA ARG A 164 -13.90 10.52 16.47
C ARG A 164 -13.65 9.33 17.39
N PRO A 165 -13.06 9.54 18.58
CA PRO A 165 -12.97 8.49 19.58
C PRO A 165 -14.34 7.89 19.92
N GLY A 166 -14.42 6.56 19.95
CA GLY A 166 -15.64 5.83 20.35
C GLY A 166 -16.60 5.50 19.19
N GLU A 167 -16.32 5.93 17.97
CA GLU A 167 -17.13 5.55 16.80
C GLU A 167 -16.87 4.10 16.38
N ALA A 168 -17.83 3.20 16.64
CA ALA A 168 -17.68 1.75 16.40
C ALA A 168 -17.35 1.36 14.94
N ARG A 169 -17.62 2.25 13.98
CA ARG A 169 -17.31 2.08 12.56
C ARG A 169 -15.80 2.14 12.27
N TYR A 170 -15.04 2.86 13.09
CA TYR A 170 -13.63 3.14 12.84
C TYR A 170 -12.75 2.47 13.91
N PRO A 171 -11.62 1.85 13.52
CA PRO A 171 -10.64 1.35 14.48
C PRO A 171 -10.07 2.48 15.35
N PRO A 172 -9.70 2.21 16.62
CA PRO A 172 -9.05 3.23 17.48
C PRO A 172 -7.77 3.82 16.88
N THR A 173 -7.08 3.06 16.02
CA THR A 173 -5.86 3.50 15.31
C THR A 173 -6.10 4.57 14.25
N SER A 174 -7.35 4.82 13.86
CA SER A 174 -7.72 5.85 12.89
C SER A 174 -7.86 7.24 13.51
N VAL A 175 -8.06 7.31 14.83
CA VAL A 175 -8.23 8.56 15.57
C VAL A 175 -6.98 9.42 15.46
N GLY A 176 -7.16 10.71 15.19
CA GLY A 176 -6.07 11.66 14.96
C GLY A 176 -5.57 11.71 13.51
N LYS A 177 -6.09 10.85 12.63
CA LYS A 177 -5.86 10.91 11.18
C LYS A 177 -7.05 11.58 10.48
N VAL A 178 -6.78 12.25 9.37
CA VAL A 178 -7.81 12.80 8.48
C VAL A 178 -7.68 12.19 7.10
N PHE A 179 -8.79 11.72 6.54
CA PHE A 179 -8.82 11.05 5.25
C PHE A 179 -9.51 11.94 4.23
N VAL A 180 -8.87 12.14 3.08
CA VAL A 180 -9.37 13.03 2.03
C VAL A 180 -9.40 12.28 0.71
N GLU A 181 -10.59 12.15 0.11
CA GLU A 181 -10.76 11.64 -1.25
C GLU A 181 -10.91 12.78 -2.24
N PHE A 182 -9.99 12.87 -3.19
CA PHE A 182 -10.07 13.77 -4.33
C PHE A 182 -10.77 13.12 -5.51
N LYS A 183 -11.30 13.96 -6.42
CA LYS A 183 -11.87 13.46 -7.68
C LYS A 183 -10.83 12.79 -8.58
N LEU A 184 -9.59 13.29 -8.58
CA LEU A 184 -8.51 12.83 -9.45
C LEU A 184 -7.19 12.75 -8.66
N VAL A 185 -6.31 11.84 -9.10
CA VAL A 185 -5.00 11.58 -8.45
C VAL A 185 -4.09 12.81 -8.50
N ASN A 186 -4.09 13.56 -9.61
CA ASN A 186 -3.26 14.75 -9.77
C ASN A 186 -3.55 15.84 -8.71
N HIS A 187 -4.82 16.00 -8.30
CA HIS A 187 -5.19 16.93 -7.23
C HIS A 187 -4.66 16.48 -5.86
N ALA A 188 -4.74 15.17 -5.58
CA ALA A 188 -4.19 14.59 -4.36
C ALA A 188 -2.66 14.72 -4.32
N GLU A 189 -1.96 14.52 -5.44
CA GLU A 189 -0.52 14.74 -5.53
C GLU A 189 -0.11 16.20 -5.30
N HIS A 190 -0.88 17.14 -5.85
CA HIS A 190 -0.66 18.56 -5.62
C HIS A 190 -0.88 18.92 -4.15
N ALA A 191 -1.99 18.46 -3.56
CA ALA A 191 -2.29 18.65 -2.14
C ALA A 191 -1.21 18.03 -1.23
N ALA A 192 -0.76 16.82 -1.53
CA ALA A 192 0.27 16.15 -0.74
C ALA A 192 1.57 16.95 -0.70
N LYS A 193 1.99 17.54 -1.83
CA LYS A 193 3.17 18.41 -1.88
C LYS A 193 2.97 19.73 -1.12
N ALA A 194 1.76 20.28 -1.14
CA ALA A 194 1.45 21.55 -0.49
C ALA A 194 1.28 21.42 1.04
N LEU A 195 0.75 20.30 1.51
CA LEU A 195 0.40 20.08 2.91
C LEU A 195 1.51 19.38 3.70
N HIS A 196 2.29 18.51 3.06
CA HIS A 196 3.35 17.78 3.75
C HIS A 196 4.45 18.73 4.26
N GLY A 197 4.78 18.63 5.54
CA GLY A 197 5.77 19.51 6.18
C GLY A 197 5.21 20.87 6.61
N ARG A 198 3.92 21.15 6.38
CA ARG A 198 3.27 22.38 6.83
C ARG A 198 3.05 22.32 8.36
N GLY A 199 3.21 23.47 9.02
CA GLY A 199 2.85 23.61 10.44
C GLY A 199 1.34 23.69 10.63
N PHE A 200 0.83 23.00 11.65
CA PHE A 200 -0.56 23.00 12.10
C PHE A 200 -0.56 22.88 13.62
N ASP A 201 -0.93 23.95 14.34
CA ASP A 201 -1.05 23.95 15.81
C ASP A 201 0.18 23.32 16.52
N ASP A 202 1.36 23.92 16.29
CA ASP A 202 2.70 23.48 16.73
C ASP A 202 3.15 22.08 16.29
N ARG A 203 2.37 21.41 15.44
CA ARG A 203 2.68 20.10 14.85
C ARG A 203 3.04 20.25 13.38
N ILE A 204 3.76 19.25 12.87
CA ILE A 204 4.07 19.16 11.43
C ILE A 204 3.16 18.10 10.80
N VAL A 205 2.43 18.53 9.78
CA VAL A 205 1.53 17.67 9.02
C VAL A 205 2.35 16.68 8.20
N ALA A 206 2.13 15.39 8.44
CA ALA A 206 2.62 14.33 7.56
C ALA A 206 1.49 13.88 6.62
N VAL A 207 1.86 13.44 5.41
CA VAL A 207 0.90 13.09 4.37
C VAL A 207 1.32 11.79 3.72
N GLU A 208 0.41 10.84 3.74
CA GLU A 208 0.56 9.55 3.11
C GLU A 208 -0.58 9.35 2.09
N PHE A 209 -0.35 8.56 1.06
CA PHE A 209 -1.42 8.12 0.16
C PHE A 209 -2.09 6.87 0.72
N MET A 210 -3.32 6.58 0.32
CA MET A 210 -4.01 5.34 0.66
C MET A 210 -4.70 4.71 -0.56
N SER A 211 -4.80 3.38 -0.62
CA SER A 211 -5.57 2.74 -1.69
C SER A 211 -7.06 3.08 -1.58
N PRO A 212 -7.75 3.46 -2.68
CA PRO A 212 -9.21 3.63 -2.68
C PRO A 212 -9.97 2.38 -2.22
N ALA A 213 -9.45 1.18 -2.48
CA ALA A 213 -10.05 -0.07 -2.03
C ALA A 213 -9.97 -0.25 -0.50
N ILE A 214 -8.87 0.20 0.12
CA ILE A 214 -8.73 0.21 1.58
C ILE A 214 -9.63 1.28 2.18
N PHE A 215 -9.65 2.48 1.59
CA PHE A 215 -10.50 3.59 2.05
C PHE A 215 -11.99 3.21 2.06
N ALA A 216 -12.45 2.45 1.05
CA ALA A 216 -13.82 1.96 0.95
C ALA A 216 -14.25 1.05 2.12
N ILE A 217 -13.31 0.55 2.93
CA ILE A 217 -13.57 -0.35 4.04
C ILE A 217 -13.01 0.26 5.34
N PRO A 218 -13.82 1.06 6.07
CA PRO A 218 -13.42 1.77 7.29
C PRO A 218 -12.73 0.93 8.36
N ALA A 219 -13.05 -0.37 8.43
CA ALA A 219 -12.47 -1.28 9.41
C ALA A 219 -10.97 -1.55 9.21
N PHE A 220 -10.36 -1.12 8.09
CA PHE A 220 -8.98 -1.43 7.74
C PHE A 220 -7.97 -0.28 7.90
N TRP A 221 -8.36 0.87 8.47
CA TRP A 221 -7.46 2.02 8.61
C TRP A 221 -7.52 2.74 9.97
#